data_AF-A0A3D0YXU4-F1
#
_entry.id   AF-A0A3D0YXU4-F1
#
_cell.length_a   1.000
_cell.length_b   1.000
_cell.length_c   1.000
_cell.angle_alpha   90.00
_cell.angle_beta   90.00
_cell.angle_gamma   90.00
#
_symmetry.space_group_name_H-M   'P 1'
#
loop_
_entity.id
_entity.type
_entity.pdbx_description
1 polymer ?
#
loop_
_entity_poly.entity_id
_entity_poly.type
_entity_poly.pdbx_seq_one_letter_code
_entity_poly.pdbx_strand_id
1 'polypeptide(L)' 'MAGRIDLNADLGEGFGRWTLGPEELLLPWITSASVACGVHAGDLITIRRTLALAAA' A
#
# COMPACT_ATOMS: atom_id res chain seq x y z
N MET A 1 15.23 -23.78 -13.70
CA MET A 1 13.89 -23.15 -13.77
C MET A 1 13.83 -22.12 -12.65
N ALA A 2 13.70 -20.84 -12.95
CA ALA A 2 13.51 -19.83 -11.91
C ALA A 2 12.06 -19.90 -11.42
N GLY A 3 11.86 -20.00 -10.10
CA GLY A 3 10.53 -20.00 -9.50
C GLY A 3 9.87 -18.62 -9.60
N ARG A 4 8.54 -18.57 -9.57
CA ARG A 4 7.80 -17.31 -9.45
C ARG A 4 8.04 -16.74 -8.05
N ILE A 5 8.43 -15.46 -7.98
CA ILE A 5 8.63 -14.73 -6.72
C ILE A 5 7.52 -13.68 -6.60
N ASP A 6 6.98 -13.52 -5.39
CA ASP A 6 6.11 -12.40 -5.02
C ASP A 6 6.97 -11.25 -4.49
N LEU A 7 6.71 -10.05 -4.98
CA LEU A 7 7.24 -8.81 -4.41
C LEU A 7 6.09 -8.09 -3.73
N ASN A 8 6.27 -7.78 -2.45
CA ASN A 8 5.29 -7.03 -1.67
C ASN A 8 5.90 -5.80 -1.03
N ALA A 9 5.05 -4.84 -0.70
CA ALA A 9 5.41 -3.66 0.06
C ALA A 9 4.27 -3.24 0.99
N ASP A 10 4.64 -2.58 2.08
CA ASP A 10 3.71 -1.96 3.01
C ASP A 10 3.16 -0.66 2.40
N LEU A 11 1.84 -0.50 2.45
CA LEU A 11 1.11 0.64 1.90
C LEU A 11 0.02 1.08 2.89
N GLY A 12 -0.54 2.26 2.67
CA GLY A 12 -1.59 2.83 3.51
C GLY A 12 -1.09 3.32 4.86
N GLU A 13 0.22 3.56 4.99
CA GLU A 13 0.87 3.91 6.26
C GLU A 13 0.86 5.41 6.57
N GLY A 14 0.22 6.23 5.73
CA GLY A 14 -0.11 7.62 6.08
C GLY A 14 -1.10 7.71 7.25
N PHE A 15 -1.17 8.86 7.90
CA PHE A 15 -2.15 9.10 8.97
C PHE A 15 -2.51 10.58 9.12
N GLY A 16 -3.80 10.91 9.02
CA GLY A 16 -4.32 12.26 9.16
C GLY A 16 -3.69 13.21 8.13
N ARG A 17 -2.84 14.12 8.58
CA ARG A 17 -2.14 15.08 7.71
C ARG A 17 -0.81 14.57 7.15
N TRP A 18 -0.30 13.45 7.67
CA TRP A 18 0.99 12.91 7.27
C TRP A 18 0.83 11.91 6.13
N THR A 19 1.52 12.17 5.04
CA THR A 19 1.59 11.27 3.88
C THR A 19 2.91 10.53 3.90
N LEU A 20 2.87 9.21 3.67
CA LEU A 20 4.07 8.39 3.53
C LEU A 20 4.19 7.88 2.09
N GLY A 21 5.11 8.51 1.34
CA GLY A 21 5.47 8.10 -0.02
C GLY A 21 4.34 8.18 -1.07
N PRO A 22 4.70 8.08 -2.36
CA PRO A 22 3.72 7.97 -3.44
C PRO A 22 3.42 6.49 -3.76
N GLU A 23 2.30 5.98 -3.25
CA GLU A 23 1.85 4.59 -3.44
C GLU A 23 1.64 4.26 -4.92
N GLU A 24 1.11 5.23 -5.68
CA GLU A 24 0.85 5.12 -7.12
C GLU A 24 2.11 4.84 -7.95
N LEU A 25 3.29 5.20 -7.45
CA LEU A 25 4.55 4.94 -8.14
C LEU A 25 5.13 3.56 -7.80
N LEU A 26 4.75 2.98 -6.67
CA LEU A 26 5.25 1.68 -6.20
C LEU A 26 4.40 0.52 -6.69
N LEU A 27 3.07 0.69 -6.72
CA LEU A 27 2.11 -0.35 -7.10
C LEU A 27 2.40 -1.06 -8.44
N PRO A 28 2.86 -0.38 -9.51
CA PRO A 28 3.20 -1.05 -10.78
C PRO A 28 4.35 -2.07 -10.70
N TRP A 29 5.12 -2.07 -9.61
CA TRP A 29 6.34 -2.87 -9.46
C TRP A 29 6.20 -4.04 -8.46
N ILE A 30 5.07 -4.15 -7.77
CA ILE A 30 4.81 -5.21 -6.77
C ILE A 30 3.64 -6.09 -7.21
N THR A 31 3.57 -7.30 -6.65
CA THR A 31 2.49 -8.26 -6.91
C THR A 31 1.48 -8.34 -5.76
N SER A 32 1.87 -7.92 -4.55
CA SER A 32 1.02 -7.92 -3.36
C SER A 32 1.19 -6.63 -2.57
N ALA A 33 0.11 -6.11 -1.99
CA ALA A 33 0.11 -4.91 -1.15
C ALA A 33 -0.28 -5.26 0.29
N SER A 34 0.56 -4.92 1.26
CA SER A 34 0.30 -5.06 2.69
C SER A 34 -0.28 -3.75 3.23
N VAL A 35 -1.60 -3.66 3.36
CA VAL A 35 -2.27 -2.40 3.72
C VAL A 35 -2.39 -2.26 5.24
N ALA A 36 -2.02 -1.09 5.77
CA ALA A 36 -2.19 -0.78 7.20
C ALA A 36 -3.66 -0.81 7.65
N CYS A 37 -3.88 -1.08 8.94
CA CYS A 37 -5.22 -1.36 9.50
C CYS A 37 -5.70 -0.35 10.56
N GLY A 38 -4.94 0.71 10.83
CA GLY A 38 -5.35 1.80 11.72
C GLY A 38 -4.98 1.69 13.19
N VAL A 39 -4.16 0.72 13.57
CA VAL A 39 -3.54 0.70 14.90
C VAL A 39 -2.17 1.38 14.89
N HIS A 40 -1.23 0.89 14.07
CA HIS A 40 0.12 1.47 13.99
C HIS A 40 0.22 2.61 12.96
N ALA A 41 -0.57 2.52 11.88
CA ALA A 41 -0.65 3.50 10.79
C ALA A 41 -1.95 3.29 10.00
N GLY A 42 -2.28 4.23 9.11
CA GLY A 42 -3.49 4.21 8.28
C GLY A 42 -4.71 4.81 8.97
N ASP A 43 -5.27 5.88 8.44
CA ASP A 43 -6.63 6.31 8.79
C ASP A 43 -7.65 5.84 7.74
N LEU A 44 -8.95 5.97 8.02
CA LEU A 44 -10.03 5.54 7.11
C LEU A 44 -9.85 6.08 5.68
N ILE A 45 -9.44 7.34 5.55
CA ILE A 45 -9.29 8.00 4.24
C ILE A 45 -8.06 7.43 3.53
N THR A 46 -6.94 7.33 4.24
CA THR A 46 -5.69 6.75 3.74
C THR A 46 -5.91 5.32 3.26
N ILE A 47 -6.43 4.43 4.11
CA ILE A 47 -6.68 3.01 3.80
C ILE A 47 -7.60 2.87 2.59
N ARG A 48 -8.70 3.63 2.55
CA ARG A 48 -9.65 3.58 1.43
C ARG A 48 -8.99 4.00 0.11
N ARG A 49 -8.15 5.03 0.12
CA ARG A 49 -7.39 5.46 -1.07
C ARG A 49 -6.44 4.36 -1.53
N THR A 50 -5.65 3.80 -0.62
CA THR A 50 -4.69 2.73 -0.92
C THR A 50 -5.37 1.51 -1.55
N LEU A 51 -6.51 1.08 -0.99
CA LEU A 51 -7.29 -0.03 -1.55
C LEU A 51 -7.81 0.27 -2.96
N ALA A 52 -8.25 1.51 -3.22
CA ALA A 52 -8.70 1.92 -4.55
C ALA A 52 -7.55 1.93 -5.56
N LEU A 53 -6.34 2.33 -5.15
CA LEU A 53 -5.15 2.29 -6.01
C LEU A 53 -4.70 0.85 -6.29
N ALA A 54 -4.72 -0.02 -5.28
CA ALA A 54 -4.27 -1.41 -5.42
C ALA A 54 -5.26 -2.28 -6.25
N ALA A 55 -6.53 -1.89 -6.31
CA ALA A 55 -7.56 -2.60 -7.08
C ALA A 55 -7.65 -2.16 -8.55
N ALA A 56 -6.93 -1.10 -8.95
CA ALA A 56 -6.90 -0.55 -10.30
C ALA A 56 -5.95 -1.33 -11.22
#